data_AF-A0A7Y9RM28-F1
#
_entry.id   AF-A0A7Y9RM28-F1
#
_cell.length_a   1.000
_cell.length_b   1.000
_cell.length_c   1.000
_cell.angle_alpha   90.00
_cell.angle_beta   90.00
_cell.angle_gamma   90.00
#
_symmetry.space_group_name_H-M   'P 1'
#
loop_
_entity.id
_entity.type
_entity.pdbx_description
1 polymer ?
#
loop_
_entity_poly.entity_id
_entity_poly.type
_entity_poly.pdbx_seq_one_letter_code
_entity_poly.pdbx_strand_id
1 'polypeptide(L)'
;MPYTIPESFAKLRSNLEITFDQALTVSTRQNGVRETVNAGMKVIDDFLTGSYMRSTMISPLKEADVDIFIVLDPYYFNHYNNQNGGPAALLDYTKRLLLKTYTSTPDISRNGQAVSIRFADFVVDVVVGFNRTGGGYIIANSMNNSWLSTNPKRHVEISSETNKAHNGQFIPIIKMIKSWNKAHGSFFRSFHIEVLALEIFRGIRIDDFPSGVRFFFDKARSAVRTQNKDPAGYGDDIGRYITQGTVDDATRRFESAYAVAVNAEMMANRGDVRGAVENWRKLMPYHFPAYG
;
A
#
# COMPACT_ATOMS: atom_id res chain seq x y z
N MET A 1 -14.84 -17.46 -25.74
CA MET A 1 -14.95 -18.72 -24.98
C MET A 1 -15.17 -18.32 -23.55
N PRO A 2 -16.13 -18.96 -22.85
CA PRO A 2 -16.40 -18.62 -21.46
C PRO A 2 -15.16 -18.82 -20.62
N TYR A 3 -14.79 -17.79 -19.85
CA TYR A 3 -13.67 -17.89 -18.93
C TYR A 3 -13.96 -18.95 -17.87
N THR A 4 -13.02 -19.87 -17.66
CA THR A 4 -12.97 -20.67 -16.44
C THR A 4 -12.63 -19.80 -15.23
N ILE A 5 -12.83 -20.31 -14.01
CA ILE A 5 -12.44 -19.59 -12.79
C ILE A 5 -10.93 -19.29 -12.76
N PRO A 6 -10.02 -20.24 -13.04
CA PRO A 6 -8.59 -19.95 -13.11
C PRO A 6 -8.23 -18.86 -14.13
N GLU A 7 -8.82 -18.89 -15.34
CA GLU A 7 -8.59 -17.87 -16.37
C GLU A 7 -9.11 -16.49 -15.93
N SER A 8 -10.26 -16.44 -15.26
CA SER A 8 -10.84 -15.20 -14.73
C SER A 8 -9.91 -14.56 -13.70
N PHE A 9 -9.31 -15.35 -12.82
CA PHE A 9 -8.32 -14.88 -11.85
C PHE A 9 -6.98 -14.52 -12.48
N ALA A 10 -6.55 -15.21 -13.53
CA ALA A 10 -5.36 -14.82 -14.31
C ALA A 10 -5.58 -13.45 -14.98
N LYS A 11 -6.79 -13.21 -15.53
CA LYS A 11 -7.15 -11.91 -16.10
C LYS A 11 -7.27 -10.82 -15.03
N LEU A 12 -7.85 -11.10 -13.87
CA LEU A 12 -7.86 -10.21 -12.71
C LEU A 12 -6.43 -9.80 -12.34
N ARG A 13 -5.51 -10.77 -12.20
CA ARG A 13 -4.10 -10.50 -11.90
C ARG A 13 -3.48 -9.53 -12.91
N SER A 14 -3.71 -9.75 -14.21
CA SER A 14 -3.24 -8.83 -15.25
C SER A 14 -3.87 -7.45 -15.17
N ASN A 15 -5.18 -7.35 -14.90
CA ASN A 15 -5.90 -6.08 -14.81
C ASN A 15 -5.44 -5.21 -13.62
N LEU A 16 -4.88 -5.82 -12.58
CA LEU A 16 -4.38 -5.13 -11.38
C LEU A 16 -3.00 -4.49 -11.57
N GLU A 17 -2.27 -4.84 -12.64
CA GLU A 17 -0.95 -4.29 -12.92
C GLU A 17 -1.05 -2.94 -13.64
N ILE A 18 -0.04 -2.09 -13.42
CA ILE A 18 0.17 -0.92 -14.27
C ILE A 18 0.85 -1.33 -15.58
N THR A 19 0.62 -0.57 -16.64
CA THR A 19 1.25 -0.81 -17.94
C THR A 19 2.72 -0.37 -17.95
N PHE A 20 3.46 -0.80 -18.97
CA PHE A 20 4.83 -0.35 -19.20
C PHE A 20 4.93 1.17 -19.33
N ASP A 21 4.05 1.79 -20.12
CA ASP A 21 4.03 3.24 -20.30
C ASP A 21 3.74 3.98 -18.98
N GLN A 22 2.84 3.43 -18.16
CA GLN A 22 2.57 3.93 -16.81
C GLN A 22 3.82 3.84 -15.92
N ALA A 23 4.61 2.77 -16.01
CA ALA A 23 5.87 2.64 -15.29
C ALA A 23 6.92 3.66 -15.77
N LEU A 24 6.98 3.97 -17.07
CA LEU A 24 7.85 5.03 -17.60
C LEU A 24 7.43 6.42 -17.10
N THR A 25 6.13 6.69 -17.02
CA THR A 25 5.59 7.92 -16.44
C THR A 25 5.97 8.04 -14.96
N VAL A 26 5.86 6.96 -14.19
CA VAL A 26 6.32 6.93 -12.78
C VAL A 26 7.81 7.25 -12.71
N SER A 27 8.64 6.58 -13.51
CA SER A 27 10.09 6.79 -13.54
C SER A 27 10.47 8.24 -13.82
N THR A 28 9.85 8.85 -14.83
CA THR A 28 10.09 10.26 -15.20
C THR A 28 9.74 11.21 -14.04
N ARG A 29 8.54 11.06 -13.47
CA ARG A 29 8.07 11.95 -12.40
C ARG A 29 8.89 11.83 -11.13
N GLN A 30 9.20 10.60 -10.69
CA GLN A 30 9.94 10.40 -9.45
C GLN A 30 11.38 10.92 -9.56
N ASN A 31 12.05 10.74 -10.71
CA ASN A 31 13.38 11.31 -10.93
C ASN A 31 13.37 12.84 -10.85
N GLY A 32 12.41 13.51 -11.52
CA GLY A 32 12.32 14.98 -11.46
C GLY A 32 12.05 15.51 -10.05
N VAL A 33 11.24 14.80 -9.25
CA VAL A 33 10.97 15.17 -7.85
C VAL A 33 12.24 15.03 -7.00
N ARG A 34 12.98 13.93 -7.16
CA ARG A 34 14.25 13.69 -6.47
C ARG A 34 15.30 14.76 -6.83
N GLU A 35 15.46 15.06 -8.12
CA GLU A 35 16.36 16.13 -8.59
C GLU A 35 15.99 17.49 -7.99
N THR A 36 14.70 17.81 -7.93
CA THR A 36 14.22 19.06 -7.33
C THR A 36 14.59 19.16 -5.84
N VAL A 37 14.39 18.09 -5.08
CA VAL A 37 14.73 18.08 -3.65
C VAL A 37 16.23 18.14 -3.44
N ASN A 38 17.01 17.39 -4.23
CA ASN A 38 18.47 17.37 -4.16
C ASN A 38 19.11 18.73 -4.53
N ALA A 39 18.50 19.48 -5.44
CA ALA A 39 18.96 20.82 -5.79
C ALA A 39 18.72 21.86 -4.67
N GLY A 40 17.72 21.64 -3.80
CA GLY A 40 17.32 22.60 -2.77
C GLY A 40 17.65 22.20 -1.33
N MET A 41 18.01 20.94 -1.08
CA MET A 41 18.33 20.42 0.25
C MET A 41 19.59 19.57 0.19
N LYS A 42 20.35 19.52 1.29
CA LYS A 42 21.47 18.59 1.41
C LYS A 42 20.96 17.16 1.66
N VAL A 43 20.86 16.39 0.58
CA VAL A 43 20.43 14.98 0.57
C VAL A 43 21.64 14.06 0.69
N ILE A 44 21.52 13.01 1.51
CA ILE A 44 22.53 11.96 1.71
C ILE A 44 22.24 10.74 0.84
N ASP A 45 20.98 10.31 0.81
CA ASP A 45 20.49 9.14 0.06
C ASP A 45 19.03 9.37 -0.32
N ASP A 46 18.56 8.72 -1.37
CA ASP A 46 17.17 8.74 -1.76
C ASP A 46 16.76 7.48 -2.53
N PHE A 47 15.53 7.03 -2.31
CA PHE A 47 15.05 5.79 -2.89
C PHE A 47 13.52 5.76 -2.96
N LEU A 48 12.99 5.04 -3.95
CA LEU A 48 11.58 4.69 -3.98
C LEU A 48 11.25 3.72 -2.85
N THR A 49 10.03 3.78 -2.34
CA THR A 49 9.55 2.87 -1.29
C THR A 49 8.05 2.57 -1.46
N GLY A 50 7.39 2.16 -0.39
CA GLY A 50 5.96 2.04 -0.33
C GLY A 50 5.42 0.84 -1.11
N SER A 51 4.14 0.92 -1.46
CA SER A 51 3.46 -0.17 -2.16
C SER A 51 3.99 -0.40 -3.58
N TYR A 52 4.58 0.64 -4.19
CA TYR A 52 5.25 0.54 -5.49
C TYR A 52 6.45 -0.41 -5.40
N MET A 53 7.38 -0.18 -4.47
CA MET A 53 8.57 -1.03 -4.32
C MET A 53 8.29 -2.40 -3.74
N ARG A 54 7.20 -2.55 -2.97
CA ARG A 54 6.71 -3.88 -2.56
C ARG A 54 5.94 -4.61 -3.66
N SER A 55 5.77 -3.99 -4.82
CA SER A 55 4.95 -4.50 -5.93
C SER A 55 3.52 -4.82 -5.51
N THR A 56 2.96 -4.15 -4.51
CA THR A 56 1.57 -4.33 -4.02
C THR A 56 0.64 -3.20 -4.44
N MET A 57 1.14 -2.19 -5.15
CA MET A 57 0.31 -1.15 -5.79
C MET A 57 -0.64 -1.80 -6.82
N ILE A 58 -1.86 -1.27 -6.94
CA ILE A 58 -2.87 -1.72 -7.90
C ILE A 58 -3.24 -0.60 -8.86
N SER A 59 -3.63 -0.97 -10.08
CA SER A 59 -4.20 -0.05 -11.07
C SER A 59 -5.56 0.53 -10.62
N PRO A 60 -6.05 1.62 -11.25
CA PRO A 60 -5.35 2.50 -12.19
C PRO A 60 -4.32 3.39 -11.50
N LEU A 61 -3.26 3.77 -12.23
CA LEU A 61 -2.17 4.60 -11.73
C LEU A 61 -2.64 5.95 -11.16
N LYS A 62 -3.70 6.55 -11.72
CA LYS A 62 -4.26 7.85 -11.30
C LYS A 62 -4.68 7.93 -9.84
N GLU A 63 -5.00 6.79 -9.24
CA GLU A 63 -5.43 6.70 -7.85
C GLU A 63 -4.35 6.09 -6.95
N ALA A 64 -3.13 5.94 -7.46
CA ALA A 64 -2.01 5.41 -6.73
C ALA A 64 -1.10 6.51 -6.19
N ASP A 65 -0.43 6.18 -5.09
CA ASP A 65 0.60 6.99 -4.48
C ASP A 65 1.95 6.29 -4.66
N VAL A 66 2.96 7.02 -5.11
CA VAL A 66 4.34 6.55 -5.22
C VAL A 66 5.18 7.28 -4.19
N ASP A 67 5.70 6.52 -3.24
CA ASP A 67 6.50 7.03 -2.14
C ASP A 67 7.97 7.19 -2.55
N ILE A 68 8.51 8.39 -2.35
CA ILE A 68 9.94 8.69 -2.45
C ILE A 68 10.44 9.00 -1.04
N PHE A 69 11.46 8.27 -0.60
CA PHE A 69 12.14 8.53 0.64
C PHE A 69 13.39 9.38 0.38
N ILE A 70 13.50 10.52 1.05
CA ILE A 70 14.65 11.41 1.01
C ILE A 70 15.35 11.37 2.37
N VAL A 71 16.58 10.87 2.39
CA VAL A 71 17.45 10.88 3.58
C VAL A 71 18.23 12.20 3.58
N LEU A 72 17.92 13.07 4.52
CA LEU A 72 18.53 14.39 4.65
C LEU A 72 19.76 14.37 5.55
N ASP A 73 20.62 15.38 5.39
CA ASP A 73 21.75 15.61 6.29
C ASP A 73 21.30 15.87 7.75
N PRO A 74 21.96 15.28 8.76
CA PRO A 74 21.62 15.46 10.18
C PRO A 74 21.52 16.91 10.65
N TYR A 75 22.14 17.86 9.95
CA TYR A 75 21.94 19.29 10.19
C TYR A 75 20.46 19.68 10.23
N TYR A 76 19.62 19.16 9.34
CA TYR A 76 18.18 19.47 9.36
C TYR A 76 17.48 18.86 10.58
N PHE A 77 17.88 17.66 11.00
CA PHE A 77 17.34 17.07 12.24
C PHE A 77 17.68 17.96 13.43
N ASN A 78 18.95 18.36 13.58
CA ASN A 78 19.37 19.26 14.65
C ASN A 78 18.65 20.62 14.57
N HIS A 79 18.41 21.13 13.36
CA HIS A 79 17.69 22.39 13.16
C HIS A 79 16.21 22.32 13.55
N TYR A 80 15.52 21.19 13.34
CA TYR A 80 14.07 21.07 13.58
C TYR A 80 13.70 20.24 14.82
N ASN A 81 14.62 19.51 15.45
CA ASN A 81 14.29 18.66 16.59
C ASN A 81 14.02 19.52 17.85
N ASN A 82 12.79 19.49 18.36
CA ASN A 82 12.32 20.28 19.51
C ASN A 82 12.46 21.81 19.35
N GLN A 83 12.70 22.31 18.15
CA GLN A 83 12.86 23.74 17.87
C GLN A 83 12.44 24.09 16.42
N ASN A 84 12.38 25.38 16.09
CA ASN A 84 12.08 25.88 14.74
C ASN A 84 10.81 25.30 14.08
N GLY A 85 9.79 25.05 14.90
CA GLY A 85 8.50 24.53 14.44
C GLY A 85 8.44 23.01 14.25
N GLY A 86 9.52 22.28 14.54
CA GLY A 86 9.48 20.82 14.61
C GLY A 86 9.47 20.11 13.25
N PRO A 87 9.21 18.79 13.27
CA PRO A 87 8.95 17.96 12.09
C PRO A 87 7.97 18.58 11.07
N ALA A 88 6.91 19.23 11.56
CA ALA A 88 5.89 19.86 10.73
C ALA A 88 6.47 21.01 9.87
N ALA A 89 7.41 21.79 10.43
CA ALA A 89 8.06 22.89 9.73
C ALA A 89 9.11 22.40 8.71
N LEU A 90 9.75 21.25 8.93
CA LEU A 90 10.59 20.59 7.93
C LEU A 90 9.77 20.17 6.70
N LEU A 91 8.56 19.63 6.92
CA LEU A 91 7.63 19.31 5.84
C LEU A 91 7.15 20.58 5.10
N ASP A 92 6.89 21.68 5.82
CA ASP A 92 6.55 22.96 5.19
C ASP A 92 7.71 23.54 4.37
N TYR A 93 8.95 23.37 4.83
CA TYR A 93 10.15 23.75 4.08
C TYR A 93 10.28 22.94 2.78
N THR A 94 10.13 21.62 2.87
CA THR A 94 10.14 20.70 1.72
C THR A 94 9.02 21.06 0.72
N LYS A 95 7.81 21.33 1.21
CA LYS A 95 6.68 21.81 0.39
C LYS A 95 7.02 23.10 -0.35
N ARG A 96 7.56 24.10 0.34
CA ARG A 96 7.93 25.39 -0.29
C ARG A 96 9.01 25.22 -1.35
N LEU A 97 9.94 24.28 -1.17
CA LEU A 97 10.93 23.95 -2.19
C LEU A 97 10.26 23.38 -3.44
N LEU A 98 9.41 22.37 -3.29
CA LEU A 98 8.71 21.72 -4.41
C LEU A 98 7.82 22.71 -5.18
N LEU A 99 7.15 23.63 -4.48
CA LEU A 99 6.32 24.67 -5.10
C LEU A 99 7.11 25.64 -6.00
N LYS A 100 8.42 25.81 -5.81
CA LYS A 100 9.25 26.66 -6.67
C LYS A 100 9.46 26.04 -8.06
N THR A 101 9.49 24.71 -8.14
CA THR A 101 9.68 23.98 -9.41
C THR A 101 8.34 23.64 -10.05
N TYR A 102 7.39 23.14 -9.27
CA TYR A 102 6.09 22.66 -9.75
C TYR A 102 5.01 23.75 -9.65
N THR A 103 5.28 24.91 -10.25
CA THR A 103 4.44 26.12 -10.12
C THR A 103 3.04 25.96 -10.74
N SER A 104 2.91 25.11 -11.75
CA SER A 104 1.63 24.80 -12.40
C SER A 104 0.90 23.59 -11.81
N THR A 105 1.46 22.95 -10.77
CA THR A 105 0.83 21.80 -10.11
C THR A 105 -0.05 22.31 -8.96
N PRO A 106 -1.39 22.18 -9.07
CA PRO A 106 -2.31 22.91 -8.20
C PRO A 106 -2.37 22.39 -6.76
N ASP A 107 -1.95 21.15 -6.52
CA ASP A 107 -2.07 20.48 -5.22
C ASP A 107 -0.72 19.91 -4.79
N ILE A 108 -0.01 20.73 -4.01
CA ILE A 108 1.13 20.30 -3.19
C ILE A 108 0.82 20.63 -1.73
N SER A 109 0.76 19.60 -0.90
CA SER A 109 0.28 19.73 0.47
C SER A 109 1.01 18.77 1.41
N ARG A 110 0.99 19.08 2.71
CA ARG A 110 1.45 18.13 3.72
C ARG A 110 0.38 17.06 3.90
N ASN A 111 0.80 15.81 4.01
CA ASN A 111 -0.08 14.67 4.24
C ASN A 111 0.53 13.76 5.31
N GLY A 112 0.25 14.06 6.58
CA GLY A 112 0.73 13.28 7.72
C GLY A 112 2.26 13.24 7.85
N GLN A 113 2.90 12.28 7.19
CA GLN A 113 4.35 12.04 7.23
C GLN A 113 5.08 12.44 5.95
N ALA A 114 4.36 12.94 4.94
CA ALA A 114 4.90 13.27 3.64
C ALA A 114 4.49 14.67 3.16
N VAL A 115 5.14 15.14 2.10
CA VAL A 115 4.60 16.17 1.22
C VAL A 115 4.09 15.49 -0.04
N SER A 116 2.79 15.57 -0.29
CA SER A 116 2.14 15.00 -1.46
C SER A 116 2.16 16.00 -2.61
N ILE A 117 2.50 15.52 -3.81
CA ILE A 117 2.41 16.24 -5.08
C ILE A 117 1.40 15.49 -5.96
N ARG A 118 0.27 16.10 -6.28
CA ARG A 118 -0.75 15.50 -7.15
C ARG A 118 -0.52 15.89 -8.61
N PHE A 119 0.12 15.01 -9.36
CA PHE A 119 0.16 15.12 -10.81
C PHE A 119 -1.18 14.69 -11.42
N ALA A 120 -1.41 15.00 -12.71
CA ALA A 120 -2.57 14.50 -13.43
C ALA A 120 -2.57 12.95 -13.53
N ASP A 121 -1.36 12.37 -13.51
CA ASP A 121 -1.09 10.95 -13.74
C ASP A 121 -1.22 10.09 -12.48
N PHE A 122 -0.75 10.60 -11.32
CA PHE A 122 -0.75 9.94 -9.99
C PHE A 122 -0.23 10.90 -8.90
N VAL A 123 -0.19 10.45 -7.65
CA VAL A 123 0.36 11.21 -6.52
C VAL A 123 1.78 10.74 -6.18
N VAL A 124 2.69 11.68 -5.97
CA VAL A 124 4.01 11.39 -5.38
C VAL A 124 4.02 11.86 -3.94
N ASP A 125 4.36 10.96 -3.02
CA ASP A 125 4.55 11.28 -1.60
C ASP A 125 6.04 11.37 -1.29
N VAL A 126 6.50 12.58 -0.95
CA VAL A 126 7.89 12.83 -0.56
C VAL A 126 8.00 12.73 0.96
N VAL A 127 8.59 11.63 1.43
CA VAL A 127 8.88 11.39 2.83
C VAL A 127 10.31 11.84 3.12
N VAL A 128 10.47 12.83 4.01
CA VAL A 128 11.78 13.29 4.46
C VAL A 128 12.13 12.69 5.81
N GLY A 129 13.36 12.21 5.93
CA GLY A 129 13.83 11.58 7.15
C GLY A 129 15.34 11.53 7.26
N PHE A 130 15.82 10.80 8.27
CA PHE A 130 17.22 10.71 8.64
C PHE A 130 17.58 9.26 8.95
N ASN A 131 18.86 8.91 8.79
CA ASN A 131 19.39 7.65 9.30
C ASN A 131 19.23 7.61 10.82
N ARG A 132 18.78 6.45 11.33
CA ARG A 132 18.61 6.22 12.77
C ARG A 132 19.77 5.40 13.32
N THR A 133 20.30 5.80 14.48
CA THR A 133 21.26 4.98 15.24
C THR A 133 20.64 3.64 15.59
N GLY A 134 21.32 2.54 15.29
CA GLY A 134 20.79 1.17 15.46
C GLY A 134 19.94 0.67 14.29
N GLY A 135 19.96 1.37 13.15
CA GLY A 135 19.32 0.94 11.91
C GLY A 135 17.92 1.50 11.70
N GLY A 136 17.48 1.45 10.43
CA GLY A 136 16.26 2.09 9.96
C GLY A 136 16.40 3.61 9.87
N TYR A 137 15.25 4.28 9.88
CA TYR A 137 15.13 5.71 9.65
C TYR A 137 14.20 6.34 10.68
N ILE A 138 14.29 7.66 10.78
CA ILE A 138 13.36 8.49 11.52
C ILE A 138 12.77 9.55 10.58
N ILE A 139 11.45 9.66 10.52
CA ILE A 139 10.72 10.52 9.58
C ILE A 139 9.90 11.59 10.29
N ALA A 140 9.69 12.70 9.59
CA ALA A 140 8.84 13.77 10.09
C ALA A 140 7.36 13.36 10.11
N ASN A 141 6.61 13.77 11.15
CA ASN A 141 5.17 13.58 11.24
C ASN A 141 4.48 14.88 11.68
N SER A 142 3.73 15.51 10.78
CA SER A 142 3.02 16.76 11.08
C SER A 142 1.75 16.58 11.91
N MET A 143 1.21 15.36 12.05
CA MET A 143 -0.08 15.14 12.74
C MET A 143 -0.04 15.52 14.22
N ASN A 144 1.06 15.20 14.89
CA ASN A 144 1.31 15.51 16.30
C ASN A 144 2.71 16.13 16.50
N ASN A 145 3.28 16.67 15.42
CA ASN A 145 4.61 17.28 15.37
C ASN A 145 5.72 16.44 16.01
N SER A 146 5.76 15.15 15.67
CA SER A 146 6.70 14.18 16.24
C SER A 146 7.58 13.54 15.17
N TRP A 147 8.59 12.81 15.64
CA TRP A 147 9.44 11.98 14.80
C TRP A 147 9.03 10.52 14.93
N LEU A 148 8.88 9.80 13.81
CA LEU A 148 8.47 8.39 13.80
C LEU A 148 9.61 7.50 13.31
N SER A 149 9.85 6.37 13.99
CA SER A 149 10.80 5.36 13.51
C SER A 149 10.16 4.47 12.46
N THR A 150 10.92 4.10 11.43
CA THR A 150 10.46 3.22 10.35
C THR A 150 11.64 2.53 9.67
N ASN A 151 11.39 1.41 8.98
CA ASN A 151 12.38 0.81 8.09
C ASN A 151 11.73 0.32 6.78
N PRO A 152 11.45 1.25 5.85
CA PRO A 152 10.88 0.93 4.54
C PRO A 152 11.67 -0.12 3.74
N LYS A 153 13.01 -0.09 3.81
CA LYS A 153 13.86 -1.08 3.11
C LYS A 153 13.57 -2.49 3.67
N ARG A 154 13.43 -2.63 4.99
CA ARG A 154 13.03 -3.90 5.62
C ARG A 154 11.63 -4.35 5.24
N HIS A 155 10.67 -3.44 5.08
CA HIS A 155 9.32 -3.81 4.58
C HIS A 155 9.38 -4.41 3.17
N VAL A 156 10.24 -3.87 2.29
CA VAL A 156 10.46 -4.39 0.94
C VAL A 156 11.08 -5.79 0.98
N GLU A 157 12.10 -5.99 1.80
CA GLU A 157 12.73 -7.30 2.00
C GLU A 157 11.72 -8.34 2.48
N ILE A 158 10.98 -8.06 3.54
CA ILE A 158 9.98 -8.98 4.11
C ILE A 158 8.92 -9.36 3.07
N SER A 159 8.43 -8.39 2.29
CA SER A 159 7.45 -8.63 1.23
C SER A 159 8.02 -9.54 0.13
N SER A 160 9.25 -9.26 -0.32
CA SER A 160 9.93 -10.04 -1.36
C SER A 160 10.23 -11.47 -0.90
N GLU A 161 10.80 -11.63 0.30
CA GLU A 161 11.08 -12.94 0.91
C GLU A 161 9.81 -13.76 1.08
N THR A 162 8.73 -13.14 1.59
CA THR A 162 7.44 -13.82 1.76
C THR A 162 6.85 -14.23 0.42
N ASN A 163 6.93 -13.36 -0.59
CA ASN A 163 6.42 -13.70 -1.91
C ASN A 163 7.20 -14.84 -2.56
N LYS A 164 8.53 -14.86 -2.40
CA LYS A 164 9.37 -15.97 -2.86
C LYS A 164 9.02 -17.28 -2.14
N ALA A 165 8.82 -17.24 -0.82
CA ALA A 165 8.42 -18.42 -0.04
C ALA A 165 7.05 -18.99 -0.47
N HIS A 166 6.18 -18.15 -1.04
CA HIS A 166 4.88 -18.54 -1.60
C HIS A 166 4.89 -18.66 -3.13
N ASN A 167 6.04 -18.96 -3.74
CA ASN A 167 6.17 -19.17 -5.19
C ASN A 167 5.58 -18.03 -6.05
N GLY A 168 5.63 -16.79 -5.57
CA GLY A 168 5.11 -15.62 -6.26
C GLY A 168 3.61 -15.39 -6.15
N GLN A 169 2.88 -16.15 -5.32
CA GLN A 169 1.42 -16.06 -5.19
C GLN A 169 0.95 -15.02 -4.14
N PHE A 170 1.80 -14.69 -3.17
CA PHE A 170 1.44 -13.80 -2.05
C PHE A 170 1.09 -12.38 -2.50
N ILE A 171 1.94 -11.75 -3.32
CA ILE A 171 1.71 -10.38 -3.81
C ILE A 171 0.43 -10.28 -4.67
N PRO A 172 0.18 -11.19 -5.63
CA PRO A 172 -1.09 -11.22 -6.35
C PRO A 172 -2.32 -11.26 -5.43
N ILE A 173 -2.32 -12.09 -4.38
CA ILE A 173 -3.43 -12.13 -3.42
C ILE A 173 -3.60 -10.79 -2.72
N ILE A 174 -2.52 -10.18 -2.23
CA ILE A 174 -2.60 -8.84 -1.62
C ILE A 174 -3.27 -7.84 -2.56
N LYS A 175 -2.90 -7.83 -3.85
CA LYS A 175 -3.51 -6.92 -4.83
C LYS A 175 -5.01 -7.18 -5.00
N MET A 176 -5.42 -8.44 -5.02
CA MET A 176 -6.84 -8.83 -5.10
C MET A 176 -7.62 -8.32 -3.87
N ILE A 177 -7.06 -8.51 -2.67
CA ILE A 177 -7.69 -7.99 -1.44
C ILE A 177 -7.73 -6.45 -1.42
N LYS A 178 -6.68 -5.77 -1.90
CA LYS A 178 -6.67 -4.30 -2.03
C LYS A 178 -7.72 -3.82 -3.03
N SER A 179 -7.93 -4.54 -4.13
CA SER A 179 -9.01 -4.27 -5.10
C SER A 179 -10.39 -4.38 -4.44
N TRP A 180 -10.61 -5.43 -3.66
CA TRP A 180 -11.82 -5.60 -2.87
C TRP A 180 -12.05 -4.43 -1.90
N ASN A 181 -11.04 -4.11 -1.10
CA ASN A 181 -11.13 -3.02 -0.13
C ASN A 181 -11.43 -1.68 -0.82
N LYS A 182 -10.77 -1.41 -1.96
CA LYS A 182 -11.02 -0.21 -2.77
C LYS A 182 -12.46 -0.14 -3.26
N ALA A 183 -12.99 -1.25 -3.78
CA ALA A 183 -14.37 -1.34 -4.24
C ALA A 183 -15.42 -1.18 -3.14
N HIS A 184 -15.03 -1.32 -1.87
CA HIS A 184 -15.94 -1.32 -0.73
C HIS A 184 -15.63 -0.20 0.27
N GLY A 185 -15.13 0.93 -0.25
CA GLY A 185 -15.00 2.19 0.48
C GLY A 185 -13.64 2.41 1.15
N SER A 186 -12.64 1.59 0.83
CA SER A 186 -11.26 1.70 1.35
C SER A 186 -11.18 1.78 2.88
N PHE A 187 -12.03 1.01 3.57
CA PHE A 187 -12.13 1.01 5.03
C PHE A 187 -10.79 0.62 5.69
N PHE A 188 -10.07 -0.33 5.09
CA PHE A 188 -8.75 -0.73 5.58
C PHE A 188 -7.65 0.08 4.91
N ARG A 189 -6.63 0.49 5.68
CA ARG A 189 -5.41 1.06 5.11
C ARG A 189 -4.71 0.00 4.28
N SER A 190 -4.23 0.38 3.09
CA SER A 190 -3.54 -0.53 2.16
C SER A 190 -2.40 -1.32 2.82
N PHE A 191 -1.57 -0.66 3.63
CA PHE A 191 -0.47 -1.34 4.33
C PHE A 191 -0.97 -2.29 5.44
N HIS A 192 -2.10 -1.98 6.11
CA HIS A 192 -2.66 -2.90 7.11
C HIS A 192 -3.13 -4.22 6.47
N ILE A 193 -3.70 -4.18 5.25
CA ILE A 193 -4.02 -5.41 4.50
C ILE A 193 -2.76 -6.24 4.25
N GLU A 194 -1.65 -5.60 3.88
CA GLU A 194 -0.37 -6.28 3.62
C GLU A 194 0.17 -6.96 4.88
N VAL A 195 0.10 -6.28 6.03
CA VAL A 195 0.58 -6.84 7.31
C VAL A 195 -0.35 -7.93 7.86
N LEU A 196 -1.66 -7.81 7.70
CA LEU A 196 -2.60 -8.90 7.98
C LEU A 196 -2.29 -10.12 7.12
N ALA A 197 -1.98 -9.94 5.83
CA ALA A 197 -1.63 -11.04 4.96
C ALA A 197 -0.33 -11.74 5.41
N LEU A 198 0.68 -10.98 5.85
CA LEU A 198 1.93 -11.55 6.40
C LEU A 198 1.66 -12.45 7.62
N GLU A 199 0.71 -12.07 8.47
CA GLU A 199 0.30 -12.85 9.63
C GLU A 199 -0.50 -14.10 9.22
N ILE A 200 -1.53 -13.91 8.40
CA ILE A 200 -2.49 -14.96 7.99
C ILE A 200 -1.81 -16.06 7.19
N PHE A 201 -0.89 -15.71 6.29
CA PHE A 201 -0.22 -16.70 5.42
C PHE A 201 1.07 -17.25 6.02
N ARG A 202 1.42 -16.92 7.27
CA ARG A 202 2.64 -17.45 7.90
C ARG A 202 2.59 -18.97 8.01
N GLY A 203 3.44 -19.66 7.25
CA GLY A 203 3.51 -21.12 7.23
C GLY A 203 2.33 -21.79 6.51
N ILE A 204 1.51 -21.01 5.78
CA ILE A 204 0.35 -21.52 5.06
C ILE A 204 0.66 -21.54 3.57
N ARG A 205 0.43 -22.70 2.94
CA ARG A 205 0.55 -22.84 1.49
C ARG A 205 -0.65 -22.18 0.80
N ILE A 206 -0.37 -21.45 -0.27
CA ILE A 206 -1.39 -20.94 -1.20
C ILE A 206 -1.47 -21.92 -2.38
N ASP A 207 -2.60 -22.59 -2.54
CA ASP A 207 -2.76 -23.53 -3.66
C ASP A 207 -3.20 -22.81 -4.94
N ASP A 208 -4.21 -21.94 -4.83
CA ASP A 208 -4.71 -21.12 -5.92
C ASP A 208 -5.22 -19.76 -5.42
N PHE A 209 -5.54 -18.87 -6.35
CA PHE A 209 -6.03 -17.52 -6.03
C PHE A 209 -7.43 -17.50 -5.40
N PRO A 210 -8.45 -18.22 -5.91
CA PRO A 210 -9.77 -18.28 -5.26
C PRO A 210 -9.69 -18.69 -3.78
N SER A 211 -9.05 -19.83 -3.51
CA SER A 211 -8.92 -20.39 -2.15
C SER A 211 -8.08 -19.50 -1.26
N GLY A 212 -7.00 -18.92 -1.77
CA GLY A 212 -6.17 -17.97 -1.02
C GLY A 212 -6.92 -16.69 -0.65
N VAL A 213 -7.69 -16.10 -1.57
CA VAL A 213 -8.53 -14.94 -1.29
C VAL A 213 -9.61 -15.27 -0.26
N ARG A 214 -10.30 -16.40 -0.40
CA ARG A 214 -11.29 -16.88 0.58
C ARG A 214 -10.65 -17.11 1.95
N PHE A 215 -9.48 -17.74 2.00
CA PHE A 215 -8.75 -18.03 3.24
C PHE A 215 -8.33 -16.73 3.95
N PHE A 216 -7.88 -15.72 3.20
CA PHE A 216 -7.61 -14.40 3.77
C PHE A 216 -8.86 -13.84 4.45
N PHE A 217 -10.01 -13.81 3.76
CA PHE A 217 -11.25 -13.28 4.35
C PHE A 217 -11.71 -14.08 5.58
N ASP A 218 -11.56 -15.41 5.56
CA ASP A 218 -11.85 -16.27 6.72
C ASP A 218 -11.05 -15.81 7.95
N LYS A 219 -9.72 -15.76 7.83
CA LYS A 219 -8.82 -15.50 8.96
C LYS A 219 -8.75 -14.03 9.37
N ALA A 220 -8.98 -13.11 8.44
CA ALA A 220 -8.98 -11.67 8.73
C ALA A 220 -10.06 -11.27 9.74
N ARG A 221 -11.16 -12.04 9.85
CA ARG A 221 -12.23 -11.81 10.84
C ARG A 221 -11.73 -11.82 12.29
N SER A 222 -10.81 -12.73 12.62
CA SER A 222 -10.20 -12.79 13.94
C SER A 222 -8.96 -11.92 14.03
N ALA A 223 -8.10 -11.94 13.01
CA ALA A 223 -6.83 -11.20 13.03
C ALA A 223 -7.01 -9.67 13.16
N VAL A 224 -8.09 -9.11 12.58
CA VAL A 224 -8.37 -7.67 12.68
C VAL A 224 -8.74 -7.20 14.09
N ARG A 225 -9.07 -8.13 15.00
CA ARG A 225 -9.39 -7.82 16.40
C ARG A 225 -8.16 -7.74 17.29
N THR A 226 -7.01 -8.16 16.78
CA THR A 226 -5.75 -8.24 17.53
C THR A 226 -4.77 -7.19 17.04
N GLN A 227 -3.79 -6.88 17.90
CA GLN A 227 -2.70 -5.99 17.54
C GLN A 227 -1.92 -6.56 16.34
N ASN A 228 -1.72 -5.74 15.30
CA ASN A 228 -0.98 -6.13 14.09
C ASN A 228 0.30 -5.28 14.00
N LYS A 229 1.36 -5.77 14.66
CA LYS A 229 2.63 -5.05 14.86
C LYS A 229 3.36 -4.79 13.54
N ASP A 230 4.12 -3.70 13.49
CA ASP A 230 5.00 -3.42 12.37
C ASP A 230 5.97 -4.59 12.11
N PRO A 231 5.95 -5.22 10.91
CA PRO A 231 6.81 -6.36 10.61
C PRO A 231 8.30 -5.99 10.59
N ALA A 232 8.67 -4.71 10.44
CA ALA A 232 10.06 -4.26 10.55
C ALA A 232 10.52 -4.03 11.99
N GLY A 233 9.62 -4.08 12.98
CA GLY A 233 9.95 -3.98 14.40
C GLY A 233 10.26 -2.57 14.92
N TYR A 234 9.99 -1.52 14.14
CA TYR A 234 10.24 -0.13 14.54
C TYR A 234 8.97 0.70 14.80
N GLY A 235 7.85 0.32 14.17
CA GLY A 235 6.54 0.86 14.44
C GLY A 235 5.77 0.09 15.50
N ASP A 236 4.69 0.70 16.00
CA ASP A 236 3.77 0.08 16.94
C ASP A 236 2.76 -0.83 16.20
N ASP A 237 1.48 -0.71 16.55
CA ASP A 237 0.38 -1.40 15.92
C ASP A 237 -0.08 -0.68 14.63
N ILE A 238 0.07 -1.35 13.49
CA ILE A 238 -0.40 -0.88 12.18
C ILE A 238 -1.93 -0.83 12.15
N GLY A 239 -2.58 -1.72 12.91
CA GLY A 239 -4.03 -1.82 13.06
C GLY A 239 -4.64 -0.83 14.04
N ARG A 240 -3.86 0.02 14.73
CA ARG A 240 -4.34 0.89 15.84
C ARG A 240 -5.51 1.81 15.53
N TYR A 241 -5.77 2.07 14.25
CA TYR A 241 -6.89 2.91 13.80
C TYR A 241 -8.22 2.14 13.81
N ILE A 242 -8.18 0.81 13.90
CA ILE A 242 -9.32 -0.05 14.20
C ILE A 242 -9.51 -0.05 15.71
N THR A 243 -10.46 0.76 16.16
CA THR A 243 -10.81 0.95 17.57
C THR A 243 -11.93 -0.01 17.99
N GLN A 244 -12.23 -0.07 19.29
CA GLN A 244 -13.38 -0.82 19.81
C GLN A 244 -14.70 -0.43 19.13
N GLY A 245 -14.85 0.84 18.70
CA GLY A 245 -16.04 1.31 18.00
C GLY A 245 -16.13 0.91 16.52
N THR A 246 -15.04 0.41 15.93
CA THR A 246 -14.95 0.09 14.49
C THR A 246 -14.61 -1.37 14.20
N VAL A 247 -14.11 -2.12 15.20
CA VAL A 247 -13.67 -3.52 15.05
C VAL A 247 -14.80 -4.46 14.61
N ASP A 248 -16.04 -4.23 15.05
CA ASP A 248 -17.18 -5.05 14.64
C ASP A 248 -17.62 -4.74 13.20
N ASP A 249 -17.46 -3.50 12.71
CA ASP A 249 -17.65 -3.18 11.30
C ASP A 249 -16.55 -3.82 10.43
N ALA A 250 -15.30 -3.71 10.88
CA ALA A 250 -14.16 -4.36 10.26
C ALA A 250 -14.39 -5.88 10.11
N THR A 251 -14.82 -6.54 11.18
CA THR A 251 -15.11 -7.97 11.18
C THR A 251 -16.26 -8.31 10.22
N ARG A 252 -17.36 -7.56 10.26
CA ARG A 252 -18.53 -7.79 9.39
C ARG A 252 -18.19 -7.64 7.91
N ARG A 253 -17.27 -6.73 7.54
CA ARG A 253 -16.80 -6.57 6.16
C ARG A 253 -16.08 -7.82 5.67
N PHE A 254 -15.17 -8.38 6.48
CA PHE A 254 -14.51 -9.64 6.15
C PHE A 254 -15.47 -10.84 6.13
N GLU A 255 -16.42 -10.91 7.06
CA GLU A 255 -17.49 -11.93 7.06
C GLU A 255 -18.30 -11.90 5.77
N SER A 256 -18.75 -10.71 5.35
CA SER A 256 -19.53 -10.54 4.13
C SER A 256 -18.71 -10.97 2.89
N ALA A 257 -17.44 -10.60 2.85
CA ALA A 257 -16.54 -10.98 1.75
C ALA A 257 -16.30 -12.49 1.69
N TYR A 258 -16.07 -13.11 2.86
CA TYR A 258 -15.91 -14.55 3.01
C TYR A 258 -17.16 -15.30 2.51
N ALA A 259 -18.36 -14.89 2.91
CA ALA A 259 -19.61 -15.53 2.50
C ALA A 259 -19.81 -15.49 0.97
N VAL A 260 -19.48 -14.37 0.33
CA VAL A 260 -19.55 -14.25 -1.14
C VAL A 260 -18.51 -15.16 -1.82
N ALA A 261 -17.29 -15.23 -1.29
CA ALA A 261 -16.23 -16.11 -1.82
C ALA A 261 -16.61 -17.59 -1.71
N VAL A 262 -17.16 -18.02 -0.57
CA VAL A 262 -17.68 -19.39 -0.38
C VAL A 262 -18.78 -19.71 -1.39
N ASN A 263 -19.74 -18.80 -1.58
CA ASN A 263 -20.82 -19.00 -2.55
C ASN A 263 -20.28 -19.10 -3.98
N ALA A 264 -19.27 -18.30 -4.34
CA ALA A 264 -18.64 -18.37 -5.66
C ALA A 264 -17.95 -19.72 -5.90
N GLU A 265 -17.21 -20.25 -4.93
CA GLU A 265 -16.60 -21.58 -5.03
C GLU A 265 -17.66 -22.70 -5.10
N MET A 266 -18.75 -22.58 -4.32
CA MET A 266 -19.86 -23.54 -4.38
C MET A 266 -20.53 -23.56 -5.75
N MET A 267 -20.75 -22.41 -6.38
CA MET A 267 -21.31 -22.32 -7.73
C MET A 267 -20.39 -22.98 -8.76
N ALA A 268 -19.08 -22.70 -8.68
CA ALA A 268 -18.09 -23.32 -9.56
C ALA A 268 -18.08 -24.85 -9.42
N ASN A 269 -18.13 -25.36 -8.18
CA ASN A 269 -18.18 -26.80 -7.90
C ASN A 269 -19.45 -27.50 -8.42
N ARG A 270 -20.53 -26.76 -8.65
CA ARG A 270 -21.78 -27.26 -9.25
C ARG A 270 -21.83 -27.08 -10.77
N GLY A 271 -20.77 -26.56 -11.38
CA GLY A 271 -20.69 -26.28 -12.82
C GLY A 271 -21.29 -24.93 -13.24
N ASP A 272 -21.80 -24.11 -12.30
CA ASP A 272 -22.27 -22.76 -12.58
C ASP A 272 -21.10 -21.76 -12.58
N VAL A 273 -20.28 -21.82 -13.63
CA VAL A 273 -19.11 -20.95 -13.80
C VAL A 273 -19.51 -19.49 -13.93
N ARG A 274 -20.63 -19.21 -14.61
CA ARG A 274 -21.14 -17.84 -14.78
C ARG A 274 -21.53 -17.24 -13.44
N GLY A 275 -22.33 -17.94 -12.63
CA GLY A 275 -22.72 -17.48 -11.30
C GLY A 275 -21.51 -17.30 -10.37
N ALA A 276 -20.52 -18.18 -10.46
CA ALA A 276 -19.27 -18.05 -9.73
C ALA A 276 -18.49 -16.78 -10.12
N VAL A 277 -18.31 -16.51 -11.42
CA VAL A 277 -17.67 -15.28 -11.92
C VAL A 277 -18.44 -14.04 -11.48
N GLU A 278 -19.77 -14.06 -11.56
CA GLU A 278 -20.62 -12.94 -11.13
C GLU A 278 -20.46 -12.67 -9.61
N ASN A 279 -20.28 -13.69 -8.77
CA ASN A 279 -20.01 -13.49 -7.34
C ASN A 279 -18.60 -12.96 -7.05
N TRP A 280 -17.56 -13.46 -7.73
CA TRP A 280 -16.22 -12.89 -7.60
C TRP A 280 -16.17 -11.42 -8.05
N ARG A 281 -16.95 -11.08 -9.09
CA ARG A 281 -17.09 -9.70 -9.56
C ARG A 281 -17.80 -8.79 -8.56
N LYS A 282 -18.65 -9.30 -7.66
CA LYS A 282 -19.20 -8.49 -6.56
C LYS A 282 -18.11 -8.01 -5.61
N LEU A 283 -17.08 -8.83 -5.38
CA LEU A 283 -15.97 -8.48 -4.49
C LEU A 283 -14.99 -7.50 -5.14
N MET A 284 -14.70 -7.66 -6.43
CA MET A 284 -13.68 -6.86 -7.13
C MET A 284 -14.20 -6.29 -8.46
N PRO A 285 -15.29 -5.50 -8.46
CA PRO A 285 -16.03 -5.13 -9.67
C PRO A 285 -15.22 -4.30 -10.69
N TYR A 286 -14.21 -3.57 -10.23
CA TYR A 286 -13.38 -2.72 -11.09
C TYR A 286 -12.32 -3.49 -11.87
N HIS A 287 -11.85 -4.63 -11.35
CA HIS A 287 -10.72 -5.36 -11.94
C HIS A 287 -11.08 -6.79 -12.37
N PHE A 288 -12.09 -7.41 -11.76
CA PHE A 288 -12.52 -8.76 -12.12
C PHE A 288 -13.24 -8.75 -13.48
N PRO A 289 -12.85 -9.61 -14.43
CA PRO A 289 -13.47 -9.64 -15.76
C PRO A 289 -14.96 -9.97 -15.69
N ALA A 290 -15.72 -9.48 -16.66
CA ALA A 290 -17.05 -10.03 -16.91
C ALA A 290 -16.94 -11.47 -17.46
N TYR A 291 -17.98 -12.27 -17.28
CA TYR A 291 -18.07 -13.57 -17.93
C TYR A 291 -18.09 -13.38 -19.47
N GLY A 292 -17.28 -14.17 -20.18
CA GLY A 292 -17.05 -14.05 -21.62
C GLY A 292 -17.56 -15.23 -22.44
#